data_AF-A0A7J9Q548-F1
#
_entry.id   AF-A0A7J9Q548-F1
#
_cell.length_a   1.000
_cell.length_b   1.000
_cell.length_c   1.000
_cell.angle_alpha   90.00
_cell.angle_beta   90.00
_cell.angle_gamma   90.00
#
_symmetry.space_group_name_H-M   'P 1'
#
loop_
_entity.id
_entity.type
_entity.pdbx_description
1 polymer ?
#
loop_
_entity_poly.entity_id
_entity_poly.type
_entity_poly.pdbx_seq_one_letter_code
_entity_poly.pdbx_strand_id
1 'polypeptide(L)'
;MNHYRKRTIKTLVILLLVFVAVFFVSYAQFKKDSLIFDLGMPYGLENIIVMFFSIAAIVKVVFEISRVESNKDFKKRVKLEAL
;
A
#
# COMPACT_ATOMS: atom_id res chain seq x y z
N MET A 1 18.90 -13.01 -8.89
CA MET A 1 17.71 -12.91 -8.01
C MET A 1 17.71 -11.76 -7.00
N ASN A 2 18.86 -11.27 -6.47
CA ASN A 2 18.85 -10.21 -5.45
C ASN A 2 18.46 -8.81 -5.99
N HIS A 3 18.73 -8.52 -7.27
CA HIS A 3 18.47 -7.20 -7.88
C HIS A 3 16.96 -6.95 -8.12
N TYR A 4 16.24 -7.96 -8.64
CA TYR A 4 14.78 -7.89 -8.84
C TYR A 4 14.02 -7.67 -7.54
N ARG A 5 14.44 -8.30 -6.43
CA ARG A 5 13.75 -8.16 -5.14
C ARG A 5 13.93 -6.79 -4.50
N LYS A 6 15.13 -6.19 -4.59
CA LYS A 6 15.39 -4.81 -4.11
C LYS A 6 14.56 -3.80 -4.90
N ARG A 7 14.34 -4.06 -6.20
CA ARG A 7 13.43 -3.27 -7.05
C ARG A 7 11.97 -3.46 -6.61
N THR A 8 11.52 -4.69 -6.35
CA THR A 8 10.16 -4.96 -5.86
C THR A 8 9.86 -4.23 -4.55
N ILE A 9 10.75 -4.30 -3.56
CA ILE A 9 10.55 -3.59 -2.29
C ILE A 9 10.49 -2.07 -2.52
N LYS A 10 11.39 -1.51 -3.34
CA LYS A 10 11.33 -0.08 -3.71
C LYS A 10 9.99 0.29 -4.35
N THR A 11 9.50 -0.52 -5.28
CA THR A 11 8.21 -0.28 -5.92
C THR A 11 7.06 -0.36 -4.91
N LEU A 12 7.08 -1.35 -4.01
CA LEU A 12 6.06 -1.47 -2.95
C LEU A 12 6.07 -0.27 -2.00
N VAL A 13 7.24 0.26 -1.63
CA VAL A 13 7.35 1.47 -0.80
C VAL A 13 6.83 2.69 -1.54
N ILE A 14 7.13 2.86 -2.83
CA ILE A 14 6.57 3.95 -3.64
C ILE A 14 5.04 3.83 -3.70
N LEU A 15 4.53 2.62 -3.93
CA LEU A 15 3.10 2.34 -3.98
C LEU A 15 2.42 2.64 -2.63
N LEU A 16 3.07 2.31 -1.52
CA LEU A 16 2.60 2.65 -0.17
C LEU A 16 2.43 4.16 -0.02
N LEU A 17 3.44 4.95 -0.42
CA LEU A 17 3.39 6.41 -0.35
C LEU A 17 2.26 6.98 -1.21
N VAL A 18 2.02 6.40 -2.39
CA VAL A 18 0.89 6.79 -3.25
C VAL A 18 -0.45 6.55 -2.55
N PHE A 19 -0.67 5.38 -1.96
CA PHE A 19 -1.92 5.11 -1.24
C PHE A 19 -2.12 6.02 -0.02
N VAL A 20 -1.05 6.33 0.70
CA VAL A 20 -1.08 7.30 1.81
C VAL A 20 -1.48 8.69 1.30
N ALA A 21 -0.89 9.15 0.18
CA ALA A 21 -1.25 10.43 -0.42
C ALA A 21 -2.72 10.47 -0.86
N VAL A 22 -3.21 9.42 -1.53
CA VAL A 22 -4.62 9.30 -1.93
C VAL A 22 -5.55 9.37 -0.73
N PHE A 23 -5.21 8.71 0.38
CA PHE A 23 -5.98 8.78 1.62
C PHE A 23 -6.10 10.23 2.13
N PHE A 24 -4.98 10.95 2.21
CA PHE A 24 -4.98 12.33 2.69
C PHE A 24 -5.72 13.28 1.76
N VAL A 25 -5.60 13.10 0.44
CA VAL A 25 -6.37 13.89 -0.54
C VAL A 25 -7.86 13.62 -0.38
N SER A 26 -8.27 12.35 -0.28
CA SER A 26 -9.68 11.98 -0.08
C SER A 26 -10.23 12.56 1.22
N TYR A 27 -9.45 12.51 2.31
CA TYR A 27 -9.82 13.10 3.59
C TYR A 27 -9.96 14.63 3.51
N ALA A 28 -9.06 15.31 2.79
CA ALA A 28 -9.14 16.74 2.59
C ALA A 28 -10.38 17.15 1.77
N GLN A 29 -10.72 16.39 0.72
CA GLN A 29 -11.92 16.62 -0.08
C GLN A 29 -13.19 16.34 0.71
N PHE A 30 -13.18 15.29 1.54
CA PHE A 30 -14.27 14.98 2.47
C PHE A 30 -14.53 16.14 3.44
N LYS A 31 -13.48 16.76 3.98
CA LYS A 31 -13.61 17.94 4.86
C LYS A 31 -14.13 19.19 4.16
N LYS A 32 -13.99 19.28 2.84
CA LYS A 32 -14.45 20.42 2.03
C LYS A 32 -15.82 20.18 1.41
N ASP A 33 -16.51 19.09 1.79
CA ASP A 33 -17.77 18.64 1.20
C ASP A 33 -17.72 18.52 -0.34
N SER A 34 -16.53 18.23 -0.87
CA SER A 34 -16.25 18.11 -2.31
C SER A 34 -15.94 16.68 -2.69
N LEU A 35 -16.27 16.28 -3.92
CA LEU A 35 -15.99 14.93 -4.43
C LEU A 35 -14.58 14.88 -5.05
N ILE A 36 -13.93 13.71 -5.00
CA ILE A 36 -12.56 13.54 -5.51
C ILE A 36 -12.53 13.12 -6.99
N PHE A 37 -13.50 12.31 -7.43
CA PHE A 37 -13.66 11.77 -8.77
C PHE A 37 -15.01 12.14 -9.41
N ASP A 38 -15.95 12.71 -8.65
CA ASP A 38 -17.27 13.16 -9.13
C ASP A 38 -18.01 12.06 -9.91
N LEU A 39 -18.11 10.88 -9.31
CA LEU A 39 -18.64 9.66 -9.96
C LEU A 39 -20.17 9.58 -9.92
N GLY A 40 -20.86 10.70 -9.62
CA GLY A 40 -22.31 10.73 -9.43
C GLY A 40 -22.80 9.98 -8.18
N MET A 41 -21.90 9.67 -7.24
CA MET A 41 -22.24 9.07 -5.95
C MET A 41 -22.80 10.13 -4.98
N PRO A 42 -23.61 9.73 -3.98
CA PRO A 42 -24.09 10.65 -2.96
C PRO A 42 -22.93 11.36 -2.24
N TYR A 43 -23.15 12.62 -1.86
CA TYR A 43 -22.12 13.46 -1.23
C TYR A 43 -21.43 12.76 -0.04
N GLY A 44 -20.10 12.82 -0.01
CA GLY A 44 -19.28 12.26 1.05
C GLY A 44 -19.06 10.75 1.01
N LEU A 45 -19.99 9.97 0.44
CA LEU A 45 -19.87 8.51 0.33
C LEU A 45 -18.67 8.08 -0.52
N GLU A 46 -18.44 8.76 -1.64
CA GLU A 46 -17.30 8.50 -2.52
C GLU A 46 -15.97 8.64 -1.77
N ASN A 47 -15.76 9.75 -1.07
CA ASN A 47 -14.51 9.99 -0.35
C ASN A 47 -14.30 8.97 0.78
N ILE A 48 -15.38 8.57 1.47
CA ILE A 48 -15.34 7.52 2.50
C ILE A 48 -14.90 6.18 1.90
N ILE A 49 -15.48 5.80 0.75
CA ILE A 49 -15.12 4.57 0.05
C ILE A 49 -13.65 4.60 -0.39
N VAL A 50 -13.20 5.72 -0.96
CA VAL A 50 -11.79 5.90 -1.38
C VAL A 50 -10.85 5.84 -0.17
N MET A 51 -11.21 6.46 0.96
CA MET A 51 -10.44 6.36 2.20
C MET A 51 -10.35 4.91 2.69
N PHE A 52 -11.47 4.19 2.70
CA PHE A 52 -11.52 2.79 3.12
C PHE A 52 -10.66 1.88 2.24
N PHE A 53 -10.78 1.99 0.91
CA PHE A 53 -9.95 1.22 -0.02
C PHE A 53 -8.47 1.60 0.07
N SER A 54 -8.15 2.86 0.33
CA SER A 54 -6.77 3.30 0.54
C SER A 54 -6.16 2.62 1.78
N ILE A 55 -6.90 2.53 2.89
CA ILE A 55 -6.46 1.81 4.10
C ILE A 55 -6.25 0.32 3.78
N ALA A 56 -7.20 -0.34 3.11
CA ALA A 56 -7.09 -1.75 2.76
C ALA A 56 -5.86 -2.01 1.86
N ALA A 57 -5.58 -1.10 0.92
CA ALA A 57 -4.41 -1.17 0.05
C ALA A 57 -3.10 -0.97 0.82
N ILE A 58 -3.04 -0.01 1.75
CA ILE A 58 -1.89 0.21 2.65
C ILE A 58 -1.58 -1.08 3.43
N VAL A 59 -2.58 -1.67 4.07
CA VAL A 59 -2.43 -2.91 4.85
C VAL A 59 -1.88 -4.03 3.95
N LYS A 60 -2.45 -4.22 2.76
CA LYS A 60 -1.98 -5.23 1.80
C LYS A 60 -0.52 -5.01 1.38
N VAL A 61 -0.14 -3.77 1.09
CA VAL A 61 1.25 -3.44 0.69
C VAL A 61 2.23 -3.72 1.83
N VAL A 62 1.88 -3.36 3.07
CA VAL A 62 2.70 -3.66 4.25
C VAL A 62 2.83 -5.18 4.44
N PHE A 63 1.75 -5.95 4.31
CA PHE A 63 1.79 -7.41 4.37
C PHE A 63 2.70 -8.01 3.30
N GLU A 64 2.65 -7.49 2.07
CA GLU A 64 3.49 -7.98 0.97
C GLU A 64 4.98 -7.66 1.22
N ILE A 65 5.30 -6.47 1.74
CA ILE A 65 6.67 -6.11 2.14
C ILE A 65 7.18 -7.10 3.21
N SER A 66 6.40 -7.31 4.27
CA SER A 66 6.74 -8.25 5.35
C SER A 66 6.92 -9.68 4.84
N ARG A 67 6.07 -10.13 3.93
CA ARG A 67 6.17 -11.47 3.31
C ARG A 67 7.45 -11.62 2.48
N VAL A 68 7.79 -10.61 1.68
CA VAL A 68 9.01 -10.61 0.85
C VAL A 68 10.27 -10.60 1.73
N GLU A 69 10.23 -9.92 2.87
CA GLU A 69 11.34 -9.87 3.82
C GLU A 69 11.47 -11.16 4.64
N SER A 70 10.38 -11.72 5.17
CA SER A 70 10.37 -12.99 5.90
C SER A 70 10.93 -14.16 5.07
N ASN A 71 10.58 -14.23 3.78
CA ASN A 71 11.07 -15.28 2.88
C ASN A 71 12.59 -15.18 2.64
N LYS A 72 13.18 -13.98 2.74
CA LYS A 72 14.64 -13.79 2.67
C LYS A 72 15.32 -14.36 3.92
N ASP A 73 14.78 -14.08 5.10
CA ASP A 73 15.37 -14.53 6.35
C ASP A 73 15.29 -16.05 6.49
N PHE A 74 14.17 -16.65 6.06
CA PHE A 74 14.05 -18.10 5.96
C PHE A 74 15.09 -18.71 5.02
N LYS A 75 15.21 -18.21 3.79
CA LYS A 75 16.18 -18.73 2.81
C LYS A 75 17.64 -18.54 3.25
N LYS A 76 17.93 -17.49 4.04
CA LYS A 76 19.26 -17.26 4.62
C LYS A 76 19.59 -18.29 5.70
N ARG A 77 18.64 -18.66 6.57
CA ARG A 77 18.83 -19.67 7.62
C ARG A 77 19.04 -21.07 7.04
N VAL A 78 18.20 -21.51 6.11
CA VAL A 78 18.33 -22.84 5.45
C VAL A 78 19.68 -22.99 4.74
N LYS A 79 20.22 -21.92 4.16
CA LYS A 79 21.54 -21.98 3.50
C LYS A 79 22.71 -22.08 4.51
N LEU A 80 22.54 -21.60 5.74
CA LEU A 80 23.55 -21.66 6.80
C LEU A 80 23.56 -23.02 7.52
N GLU A 81 22.44 -23.73 7.55
CA GLU A 81 22.34 -25.09 8.12
C GLU A 81 22.83 -26.20 7.16
N ALA A 82 23.09 -25.86 5.89
CA ALA A 82 23.56 -26.79 4.87
C ALA A 82 25.09 -26.72 4.63
N LEU A 83 25.81 -25.96 5.44
CA LEU A 83 27.27 -25.79 5.46
C LEU A 83 27.82 -26.31 6.79
#